data_AF-A0A0D2ELG1-F1
#
_entry.id   AF-A0A0D2ELG1-F1
#
_cell.length_a   1.000
_cell.length_b   1.000
_cell.length_c   1.000
_cell.angle_alpha   90.00
_cell.angle_beta   90.00
_cell.angle_gamma   90.00
#
_symmetry.space_group_name_H-M   'P 1'
#
loop_
_entity.id
_entity.type
_entity.pdbx_description
1 polymer ?
#
loop_
_entity_poly.entity_id
_entity_poly.type
_entity_poly.pdbx_seq_one_letter_code
_entity_poly.pdbx_strand_id
1 'polypeptide(L)'
;MDVDPIFYEAVTRDEAFRQAVYDFMEHHAPVVHTHYMRGALHNLVFSYFGTSQNIEMQRLTLALHNTYSLEGLMDMALLDTIRMNLDLVNQDSIRTNVGMANEILYYGVGQQPGSSSATIPNLSGLASFAEPAHTSTSTLPTYHFYQLTGEEPAVGSSAFNRPGSSAADDAGTGHVTTTSSAPVVDSSNSVVKCHPDGLEHKITIEPKDKSWLFKCDECGHEVIWREEFTRHMRVGEARADFKLVNAVPEEGLVWYGVDAAGNEYMGGLVERQNPDERRPKRGIPPPCGPRFKARRRGNG
;
A
#
# COMPACT_ATOMS: atom_id res chain seq x y z
N MET A 1 -27.86 3.10 -29.21
CA MET A 1 -27.59 4.27 -28.34
C MET A 1 -26.15 4.14 -27.93
N ASP A 2 -25.29 5.07 -28.35
CA ASP A 2 -23.88 5.05 -27.96
C ASP A 2 -23.79 5.61 -26.54
N VAL A 3 -23.30 4.79 -25.61
CA VAL A 3 -23.05 5.20 -24.23
C VAL A 3 -21.75 6.01 -24.19
N ASP A 4 -21.76 7.11 -23.45
CA ASP A 4 -20.62 8.02 -23.31
C ASP A 4 -19.37 7.27 -22.80
N PRO A 5 -18.22 7.31 -23.50
CA PRO A 5 -16.96 6.72 -23.03
C PRO A 5 -16.56 7.17 -21.62
N ILE A 6 -16.88 8.40 -21.23
CA ILE A 6 -16.59 8.94 -19.89
C ILE A 6 -17.34 8.16 -18.81
N PHE A 7 -18.56 7.72 -19.11
CA PHE A 7 -19.36 6.92 -18.17
C PHE A 7 -18.71 5.55 -17.93
N TYR A 8 -18.23 4.87 -18.98
CA TYR A 8 -17.54 3.60 -18.83
C TYR A 8 -16.24 3.73 -18.03
N GLU A 9 -15.49 4.81 -18.23
CA GLU A 9 -14.28 5.07 -17.45
C GLU A 9 -14.59 5.23 -15.97
N ALA A 10 -15.62 6.01 -15.61
CA ALA A 10 -16.04 6.18 -14.23
C ALA A 10 -16.48 4.86 -13.59
N VAL A 11 -17.33 4.07 -14.27
CA VAL A 11 -17.78 2.76 -13.79
C VAL A 11 -16.60 1.80 -13.58
N THR A 12 -15.63 1.80 -14.50
CA THR A 12 -14.44 0.96 -14.40
C THR A 12 -13.57 1.34 -13.21
N ARG A 13 -13.42 2.64 -12.92
CA ARG A 13 -12.67 3.13 -11.75
C ARG A 13 -13.37 2.81 -10.45
N ASP A 14 -14.69 2.95 -10.40
CA ASP A 14 -15.50 2.57 -9.23
C ASP A 14 -15.33 1.08 -8.91
N GLU A 15 -15.41 0.23 -9.93
CA GLU A 15 -15.24 -1.21 -9.78
C GLU A 15 -13.82 -1.59 -9.31
N ALA A 16 -12.79 -0.97 -9.91
CA ALA A 16 -11.40 -1.19 -9.50
C ALA A 16 -11.15 -0.75 -8.06
N PHE A 17 -11.66 0.42 -7.66
CA PHE A 17 -11.57 0.90 -6.29
C PHE A 17 -12.28 -0.05 -5.33
N ARG A 18 -13.51 -0.47 -5.65
CA ARG A 18 -14.29 -1.41 -4.85
C ARG A 18 -13.53 -2.71 -4.60
N GLN A 19 -12.99 -3.33 -5.65
CA GLN A 19 -12.22 -4.55 -5.53
C GLN A 19 -10.96 -4.36 -4.69
N ALA A 20 -10.25 -3.23 -4.86
CA ALA A 20 -9.05 -2.92 -4.10
C ALA A 20 -9.35 -2.71 -2.60
N VAL A 21 -10.48 -2.09 -2.25
CA VAL A 21 -10.90 -1.96 -0.84
C VAL A 21 -11.16 -3.32 -0.21
N TYR A 22 -11.90 -4.19 -0.90
CA TYR A 22 -12.18 -5.54 -0.37
C TYR A 22 -10.92 -6.37 -0.22
N ASP A 23 -10.06 -6.39 -1.24
CA ASP A 23 -8.78 -7.10 -1.20
C ASP A 23 -7.88 -6.59 -0.07
N PHE A 24 -7.82 -5.27 0.12
CA PHE A 24 -7.07 -4.67 1.21
C PHE A 24 -7.62 -5.10 2.57
N MET A 25 -8.94 -5.03 2.77
CA MET A 25 -9.58 -5.40 4.03
C MET A 25 -9.46 -6.90 4.36
N GLU A 26 -9.44 -7.75 3.35
CA GLU A 26 -9.30 -9.20 3.50
C GLU A 26 -7.87 -9.61 3.92
N HIS A 27 -6.86 -8.96 3.35
CA HIS A 27 -5.46 -9.36 3.55
C HIS A 27 -4.73 -8.62 4.68
N HIS A 28 -5.33 -7.56 5.24
CA HIS A 28 -4.64 -6.70 6.21
C HIS A 28 -5.41 -6.59 7.53
N ALA A 29 -4.88 -7.18 8.60
CA ALA A 29 -5.50 -7.06 9.92
C ALA A 29 -5.38 -5.62 10.48
N PRO A 30 -6.44 -5.07 11.12
CA PRO A 30 -6.46 -3.68 11.60
C PRO A 30 -5.50 -3.37 12.76
N VAL A 31 -4.92 -4.39 13.40
CA VAL A 31 -4.05 -4.24 14.59
C VAL A 31 -2.60 -3.90 14.21
N VAL A 32 -2.22 -4.05 12.94
CA VAL A 32 -0.84 -3.95 12.48
C VAL A 32 -0.68 -2.76 11.54
N HIS A 33 -0.54 -1.55 12.07
CA HIS A 33 -0.21 -0.37 11.25
C HIS A 33 1.29 -0.28 11.00
N THR A 34 1.79 -1.04 10.04
CA THR A 34 3.16 -0.84 9.52
C THR A 34 3.21 0.42 8.65
N HIS A 35 4.39 1.04 8.54
CA HIS A 35 4.59 2.17 7.62
C HIS A 35 4.27 1.79 6.17
N TYR A 36 4.62 0.57 5.76
CA TYR A 36 4.25 0.01 4.47
C TYR A 36 2.73 -0.02 4.27
N MET A 37 1.97 -0.56 5.23
CA MET A 37 0.50 -0.58 5.16
C MET A 37 -0.09 0.84 5.12
N ARG A 38 0.51 1.79 5.85
CA ARG A 38 0.09 3.19 5.82
C ARG A 38 0.29 3.81 4.43
N GLY A 39 1.40 3.48 3.74
CA GLY A 39 1.65 3.88 2.35
C GLY A 39 0.66 3.25 1.36
N ALA A 40 0.38 1.95 1.49
CA ALA A 40 -0.62 1.28 0.66
C ALA A 40 -2.03 1.87 0.87
N LEU A 41 -2.41 2.13 2.13
CA LEU A 41 -3.67 2.77 2.47
C LEU A 41 -3.76 4.20 1.94
N HIS A 42 -2.66 4.96 1.96
CA HIS A 42 -2.59 6.30 1.35
C HIS A 42 -2.88 6.24 -0.15
N ASN A 43 -2.26 5.31 -0.89
CA ASN A 43 -2.51 5.15 -2.32
C ASN A 43 -3.96 4.73 -2.63
N LEU A 44 -4.53 3.84 -1.79
CA LEU A 44 -5.92 3.43 -1.90
C LEU A 44 -6.87 4.61 -1.69
N VAL A 45 -6.66 5.39 -0.63
CA VAL A 45 -7.44 6.60 -0.35
C VAL A 45 -7.28 7.64 -1.46
N PHE A 46 -6.09 7.82 -2.01
CA PHE A 46 -5.89 8.76 -3.13
C PHE A 46 -6.67 8.34 -4.39
N SER A 47 -6.83 7.03 -4.60
CA SER A 47 -7.59 6.49 -5.72
C SER A 47 -9.08 6.82 -5.64
N TYR A 48 -9.63 7.08 -4.44
CA TYR A 48 -11.02 7.53 -4.25
C TYR A 48 -11.34 8.79 -5.07
N PHE A 49 -10.40 9.73 -5.20
CA PHE A 49 -10.63 10.97 -5.96
C PHE A 49 -10.78 10.75 -7.47
N GLY A 50 -10.35 9.58 -7.97
CA GLY A 50 -10.55 9.17 -9.37
C GLY A 50 -11.91 8.49 -9.63
N THR A 51 -12.68 8.16 -8.58
CA THR A 51 -13.98 7.49 -8.67
C THR A 51 -15.12 8.46 -8.94
N SER A 52 -16.34 7.95 -9.16
CA SER A 52 -17.57 8.74 -9.23
C SER A 52 -17.96 9.37 -7.89
N GLN A 53 -17.35 8.95 -6.79
CA GLN A 53 -17.68 9.37 -5.42
C GLN A 53 -19.16 9.17 -5.08
N ASN A 54 -19.81 8.19 -5.71
CA ASN A 54 -21.18 7.80 -5.39
C ASN A 54 -21.29 7.28 -3.94
N ILE A 55 -22.52 7.05 -3.49
CA ILE A 55 -22.82 6.59 -2.13
C ILE A 55 -22.13 5.26 -1.78
N GLU A 56 -21.91 4.38 -2.75
CA GLU A 56 -21.19 3.12 -2.52
C GLU A 56 -19.71 3.37 -2.25
N MET A 57 -19.04 4.19 -3.08
CA MET A 57 -17.62 4.54 -2.88
C MET A 57 -17.43 5.25 -1.53
N GLN A 58 -18.35 6.14 -1.17
CA GLN A 58 -18.37 6.82 0.12
C GLN A 58 -18.50 5.85 1.30
N ARG A 59 -19.36 4.81 1.21
CA ARG A 59 -19.49 3.76 2.23
C ARG A 59 -18.18 2.99 2.42
N LEU A 60 -17.52 2.63 1.31
CA LEU A 60 -16.26 1.90 1.35
C LEU A 60 -15.14 2.73 1.99
N THR A 61 -15.05 4.01 1.64
CA THR A 61 -14.09 4.94 2.28
C THR A 61 -14.36 5.06 3.79
N LEU A 62 -15.62 5.14 4.21
CA LEU A 62 -15.95 5.19 5.63
C LEU A 62 -15.65 3.86 6.34
N ALA A 63 -15.86 2.72 5.67
CA ALA A 63 -15.49 1.41 6.20
C ALA A 63 -13.97 1.29 6.43
N LEU A 64 -13.16 1.75 5.47
CA LEU A 64 -11.70 1.86 5.64
C LEU A 64 -11.32 2.73 6.83
N HIS A 65 -11.96 3.90 6.98
CA HIS A 65 -11.72 4.78 8.12
C HIS A 65 -12.05 4.14 9.47
N ASN A 66 -13.21 3.50 9.57
CA ASN A 66 -13.60 2.83 10.81
C ASN A 66 -12.68 1.66 11.18
N THR A 67 -12.04 1.04 10.18
CA THR A 67 -11.19 -0.14 10.36
C THR A 67 -9.72 0.23 10.62
N TYR A 68 -9.18 1.20 9.88
CA TYR A 68 -7.74 1.51 9.87
C TYR A 68 -7.39 2.91 10.35
N SER A 69 -8.35 3.77 10.69
CA SER A 69 -8.15 5.20 10.98
C SER A 69 -7.40 5.94 9.86
N LEU A 70 -8.16 6.63 9.00
CA LEU A 70 -7.58 7.47 7.93
C LEU A 70 -7.05 8.83 8.44
N GLU A 71 -6.85 9.00 9.75
CA GLU A 71 -6.36 10.26 10.31
C GLU A 71 -4.94 10.59 9.81
N GLY A 72 -4.81 11.78 9.22
CA GLY A 72 -3.59 12.24 8.56
C GLY A 72 -3.32 11.62 7.18
N LEU A 73 -4.22 10.77 6.67
CA LEU A 73 -4.19 10.28 5.28
C LEU A 73 -5.30 10.91 4.43
N MET A 74 -6.41 11.30 5.06
CA MET A 74 -7.51 12.00 4.40
C MET A 74 -7.92 13.21 5.22
N ASP A 75 -8.44 14.24 4.55
CA ASP A 75 -9.01 15.41 5.23
C ASP A 75 -10.21 14.99 6.09
N MET A 76 -10.20 15.37 7.36
CA MET A 76 -11.29 15.09 8.30
C MET A 76 -12.59 15.78 7.90
N ALA A 77 -12.52 16.97 7.27
CA ALA A 77 -13.70 17.66 6.76
C ALA A 77 -14.36 16.88 5.60
N LEU A 78 -13.56 16.19 4.78
CA LEU A 78 -14.07 15.30 3.75
C LEU A 78 -14.74 14.06 4.35
N LEU A 79 -14.14 13.44 5.38
CA LEU A 79 -14.78 12.33 6.11
C LEU A 79 -16.11 12.74 6.73
N ASP A 80 -16.20 13.93 7.31
CA ASP A 80 -17.43 14.45 7.88
C ASP A 80 -18.49 14.68 6.80
N THR A 81 -18.09 15.21 5.65
CA THR A 81 -18.99 15.35 4.50
C THR A 81 -19.53 14.00 4.02
N ILE A 82 -18.66 12.98 3.95
CA ILE A 82 -19.05 11.60 3.59
C ILE A 82 -20.07 11.05 4.60
N ARG A 83 -19.84 11.21 5.90
CA ARG A 83 -20.78 10.78 6.95
C ARG A 83 -22.15 11.46 6.79
N MET A 84 -22.16 12.78 6.60
CA MET A 84 -23.39 13.54 6.41
C MET A 84 -24.19 13.07 5.19
N ASN A 85 -23.52 12.83 4.05
CA ASN A 85 -24.17 12.33 2.85
C ASN A 85 -24.83 10.96 3.07
N LEU A 86 -24.14 10.06 3.78
CA LEU A 86 -24.68 8.74 4.11
C LEU A 86 -25.86 8.82 5.07
N ASP A 87 -25.81 9.73 6.05
CA ASP A 87 -26.92 9.96 6.98
C ASP A 87 -28.16 10.51 6.26
N LEU A 88 -27.99 11.43 5.30
CA LEU A 88 -29.08 11.95 4.48
C LEU A 88 -29.76 10.83 3.67
N VAL A 89 -28.97 9.98 3.00
CA VAL A 89 -29.52 8.86 2.23
C VAL A 89 -30.23 7.84 3.13
N ASN A 90 -29.70 7.59 4.33
CA ASN A 90 -30.34 6.71 5.29
C ASN A 90 -31.68 7.30 5.80
N GLN A 91 -31.75 8.61 6.04
CA GLN A 91 -32.98 9.30 6.44
C GLN A 91 -34.05 9.26 5.36
N ASP A 92 -33.66 9.50 4.09
CA ASP A 92 -34.59 9.43 2.96
C ASP A 92 -35.15 8.01 2.79
N SER A 93 -34.32 6.98 2.93
CA SER A 93 -34.76 5.58 2.90
C SER A 93 -35.79 5.26 3.97
N ILE A 94 -35.62 5.79 5.20
CA ILE A 94 -36.60 5.62 6.29
C ILE A 94 -37.92 6.33 5.94
N ARG A 95 -37.85 7.55 5.38
CA ARG A 95 -39.03 8.34 5.05
C ARG A 95 -39.90 7.69 3.96
N THR A 96 -39.29 7.14 2.91
CA THR A 96 -40.02 6.45 1.84
C THR A 96 -40.75 5.21 2.35
N ASN A 97 -40.12 4.46 3.26
CA ASN A 97 -40.72 3.25 3.84
C ASN A 97 -41.91 3.55 4.77
N VAL A 98 -41.85 4.65 5.54
CA VAL A 98 -42.96 5.06 6.42
C VAL A 98 -44.14 5.64 5.63
N GLY A 99 -43.88 6.30 4.49
CA GLY A 99 -44.93 6.85 3.62
C GLY A 99 -45.85 5.78 3.03
N MET A 100 -45.31 4.65 2.59
CA MET A 100 -46.12 3.55 2.05
C MET A 100 -46.91 2.79 3.11
N ALA A 101 -46.46 2.77 4.37
CA ALA A 101 -47.18 2.12 5.45
C ALA A 101 -48.45 2.90 5.89
N ASN A 102 -48.46 4.22 5.73
CA ASN A 102 -49.59 5.07 6.13
C ASN A 102 -50.69 5.22 5.05
N GLU A 103 -50.43 4.88 3.78
CA GLU A 103 -51.47 4.88 2.73
C GLU A 103 -52.36 3.62 2.73
N ILE A 104 -51.96 2.54 3.39
CA ILE A 104 -52.74 1.28 3.45
C ILE A 104 -53.86 1.35 4.52
N LEU A 105 -53.86 2.35 5.40
CA LEU A 105 -54.82 2.46 6.51
C LEU A 105 -56.07 3.32 6.22
N TYR A 106 -56.28 3.82 4.99
CA TYR A 106 -57.39 4.73 4.67
C TYR A 106 -58.42 4.23 3.64
N TYR A 107 -58.49 2.92 3.38
CA TYR A 107 -59.58 2.29 2.60
C TYR A 107 -60.32 1.19 3.37
N GLY A 108 -60.68 1.45 4.63
CA GLY A 108 -61.20 0.43 5.54
C GLY A 108 -62.38 0.82 6.40
N VAL A 109 -63.32 1.67 5.94
CA VAL A 109 -64.63 1.81 6.60
C VAL A 109 -65.75 1.92 5.57
N GLY A 110 -66.48 0.82 5.39
CA GLY A 110 -67.86 0.84 4.93
C GLY A 110 -68.19 -0.04 3.73
N GLN A 111 -68.44 -1.34 3.95
CA GLN A 111 -69.70 -2.01 3.57
C GLN A 111 -69.67 -3.51 3.91
N GLN A 112 -70.75 -3.98 4.54
CA GLN A 112 -71.03 -5.35 4.93
C GLN A 112 -71.94 -6.03 3.86
N PRO A 113 -72.34 -7.31 4.01
CA PRO A 113 -72.02 -8.41 3.12
C PRO A 113 -73.11 -8.73 2.07
N GLY A 114 -72.68 -9.07 0.86
CA GLY A 114 -73.54 -9.65 -0.18
C GLY A 114 -72.92 -10.92 -0.71
N SER A 115 -73.49 -12.06 -0.34
CA SER A 115 -73.16 -13.39 -0.81
C SER A 115 -73.21 -13.45 -2.33
N SER A 116 -72.09 -13.72 -3.00
CA SER A 116 -72.07 -14.18 -4.39
C SER A 116 -70.80 -14.98 -4.64
N SER A 117 -71.02 -16.23 -5.02
CA SER A 117 -70.03 -17.16 -5.53
C SER A 117 -69.39 -16.58 -6.79
N ALA A 118 -68.07 -16.39 -6.79
CA ALA A 118 -67.32 -16.07 -7.99
C ALA A 118 -65.92 -16.68 -7.93
N THR A 119 -65.65 -17.45 -8.96
CA THR A 119 -64.46 -18.24 -9.23
C THR A 119 -63.17 -17.43 -9.13
N ILE A 120 -62.19 -17.99 -8.43
CA ILE A 120 -60.81 -17.50 -8.29
C ILE A 120 -60.16 -17.41 -9.68
N PRO A 121 -59.66 -16.24 -10.13
CA PRO A 121 -58.67 -16.21 -11.18
C PRO A 121 -57.30 -16.56 -10.58
N ASN A 122 -56.73 -17.63 -11.10
CA ASN A 122 -55.38 -18.10 -10.87
C ASN A 122 -54.36 -17.00 -11.26
N LEU A 123 -53.76 -16.33 -10.27
CA LEU A 123 -52.59 -15.45 -10.45
C LEU A 123 -51.31 -16.29 -10.42
N SER A 124 -51.13 -17.11 -11.45
CA SER A 124 -49.82 -17.64 -11.84
C SER A 124 -49.18 -16.62 -12.79
N GLY A 125 -48.45 -15.67 -12.24
CA GLY A 125 -47.86 -14.57 -12.99
C GLY A 125 -46.73 -13.86 -12.25
N LEU A 126 -45.93 -14.59 -11.48
CA LEU A 126 -44.59 -14.12 -11.13
C LEU A 126 -43.74 -14.29 -12.38
N ALA A 127 -43.45 -13.17 -13.05
CA ALA A 127 -42.40 -13.09 -14.04
C ALA A 127 -41.08 -13.50 -13.36
N SER A 128 -40.71 -14.75 -13.60
CA SER A 128 -39.35 -15.25 -13.44
C SER A 128 -38.45 -14.38 -14.31
N PHE A 129 -37.68 -13.49 -13.71
CA PHE A 129 -36.50 -12.95 -14.37
C PHE A 129 -35.52 -14.11 -14.49
N ALA A 130 -35.61 -14.84 -15.60
CA ALA A 130 -34.51 -15.67 -16.05
C ALA A 130 -33.34 -14.74 -16.35
N GLU A 131 -32.26 -14.88 -15.58
CA GLU A 131 -30.95 -14.37 -15.97
C GLU A 131 -30.65 -14.87 -17.40
N PRO A 132 -30.37 -13.98 -18.36
CA PRO A 132 -29.71 -14.44 -19.57
C PRO A 132 -28.30 -14.85 -19.17
N ALA A 133 -28.01 -16.14 -19.31
CA ALA A 133 -26.66 -16.68 -19.29
C ALA A 133 -25.89 -16.07 -20.48
N HIS A 134 -25.35 -14.88 -20.28
CA HIS A 134 -24.29 -14.34 -21.12
C HIS A 134 -22.98 -14.91 -20.60
N THR A 135 -22.55 -16.02 -21.19
CA THR A 135 -21.13 -16.34 -21.33
C THR A 135 -20.48 -15.27 -22.19
N SER A 136 -20.27 -14.10 -21.61
CA SER A 136 -19.37 -13.08 -22.13
C SER A 136 -18.05 -13.28 -21.42
N THR A 137 -17.11 -13.93 -22.10
CA THR A 137 -15.70 -13.94 -21.73
C THR A 137 -15.20 -12.51 -21.83
N SER A 138 -15.41 -11.75 -20.76
CA SER A 138 -14.86 -10.42 -20.59
C SER A 138 -13.39 -10.59 -20.23
N THR A 139 -12.52 -10.44 -21.24
CA THR A 139 -11.10 -10.20 -21.03
C THR A 139 -10.97 -8.81 -20.43
N LEU A 140 -11.21 -8.69 -19.13
CA LEU A 140 -10.85 -7.51 -18.37
C LEU A 140 -9.34 -7.29 -18.53
N PRO A 141 -8.86 -6.05 -18.71
CA PRO A 141 -7.43 -5.78 -18.58
C PRO A 141 -7.04 -6.18 -17.15
N THR A 142 -6.23 -7.23 -17.03
CA THR A 142 -5.56 -7.60 -15.80
C THR A 142 -4.69 -6.41 -15.40
N TYR A 143 -5.22 -5.57 -14.51
CA TYR A 143 -4.40 -4.65 -13.76
C TYR A 143 -3.52 -5.52 -12.87
N HIS A 144 -2.29 -5.73 -13.32
CA HIS A 144 -1.25 -6.35 -12.52
C HIS A 144 -0.95 -5.41 -11.35
N PHE A 145 -1.65 -5.64 -10.24
CA PHE A 145 -1.15 -5.26 -8.94
C PHE A 145 0.20 -5.98 -8.78
N TYR A 146 1.29 -5.23 -8.65
CA TYR A 146 2.62 -5.82 -8.49
C TYR A 146 2.67 -6.60 -7.17
N GLN A 147 2.31 -7.88 -7.21
CA GLN A 147 2.75 -8.83 -6.20
C GLN A 147 4.26 -8.97 -6.37
N LEU A 148 5.03 -8.29 -5.51
CA LEU A 148 6.45 -8.53 -5.32
C LEU A 148 6.63 -9.90 -4.66
N THR A 149 6.41 -10.98 -5.41
CA THR A 149 6.85 -12.32 -5.02
C THR A 149 8.35 -12.40 -5.21
N GLY A 150 9.12 -12.23 -4.14
CA GLY A 150 10.55 -12.49 -4.14
C GLY A 150 10.80 -13.99 -4.27
N GLU A 151 11.10 -14.46 -5.48
CA GLU A 151 11.75 -15.77 -5.68
C GLU A 151 13.21 -15.67 -5.22
N GLU A 152 13.59 -16.52 -4.27
CA GLU A 152 14.98 -16.73 -3.86
C GLU A 152 15.79 -17.34 -5.02
N PRO A 153 16.91 -16.73 -5.46
CA PRO A 153 17.85 -17.45 -6.31
C PRO A 153 18.71 -18.40 -5.48
N ALA A 154 18.63 -19.68 -5.80
CA ALA A 154 19.52 -20.72 -5.31
C ALA A 154 21.00 -20.34 -5.60
N VAL A 155 21.78 -20.12 -4.54
CA VAL A 155 23.21 -19.83 -4.63
C VAL A 155 23.95 -21.12 -4.96
N GLY A 156 24.26 -21.29 -6.25
CA GLY A 156 25.23 -22.27 -6.74
C GLY A 156 26.63 -21.96 -6.19
N SER A 157 27.22 -22.94 -5.52
CA SER A 157 28.58 -22.87 -4.99
C SER A 157 29.62 -22.97 -6.12
N SER A 158 30.31 -21.87 -6.42
CA SER A 158 31.47 -21.88 -7.33
C SER A 158 32.77 -21.78 -6.53
N ALA A 159 33.51 -22.89 -6.49
CA ALA A 159 34.87 -22.97 -5.98
C ALA A 159 35.86 -22.36 -6.98
N PHE A 160 36.68 -21.42 -6.50
CA PHE A 160 37.82 -20.88 -7.24
C PHE A 160 39.01 -21.84 -7.14
N ASN A 161 39.48 -22.35 -8.29
CA ASN A 161 40.83 -22.87 -8.46
C ASN A 161 41.52 -22.10 -9.60
N ARG A 162 42.72 -21.59 -9.31
CA ARG A 162 43.73 -21.08 -10.25
C ARG A 162 45.11 -21.48 -9.67
N PRO A 163 46.22 -21.51 -10.43
CA PRO A 163 46.37 -21.39 -11.88
C PRO A 163 47.32 -22.46 -12.50
N GLY A 164 47.24 -22.65 -13.81
CA GLY A 164 48.22 -23.40 -14.60
C GLY A 164 48.36 -22.76 -15.99
N SER A 165 49.59 -22.42 -16.35
CA SER A 165 50.01 -21.66 -17.53
C SER A 165 50.22 -22.57 -18.75
N SER A 166 49.83 -22.15 -19.95
CA SER A 166 50.58 -22.39 -21.21
C SER A 166 49.90 -21.73 -22.42
N ALA A 167 50.74 -21.40 -23.40
CA ALA A 167 50.51 -20.53 -24.53
C ALA A 167 49.84 -21.18 -25.77
N ALA A 168 49.58 -20.31 -26.75
CA ALA A 168 49.50 -20.51 -28.21
C ALA A 168 48.09 -20.38 -28.86
N ASP A 169 48.07 -19.44 -29.82
CA ASP A 169 47.45 -19.50 -31.15
C ASP A 169 45.93 -19.31 -31.35
N ASP A 170 45.64 -18.19 -32.03
CA ASP A 170 44.98 -18.12 -33.34
C ASP A 170 43.45 -17.99 -33.47
N ALA A 171 43.10 -17.25 -34.53
CA ALA A 171 41.84 -17.10 -35.25
C ALA A 171 40.70 -16.31 -34.60
N GLY A 172 40.30 -15.27 -35.34
CA GLY A 172 39.24 -14.34 -34.99
C GLY A 172 37.83 -14.90 -35.04
N THR A 173 36.91 -14.20 -34.38
CA THR A 173 35.47 -14.31 -34.63
C THR A 173 34.85 -12.96 -34.29
N GLY A 174 34.27 -12.31 -35.31
CA GLY A 174 33.56 -11.05 -35.17
C GLY A 174 32.25 -11.25 -34.41
N HIS A 175 32.07 -10.49 -33.34
CA HIS A 175 30.82 -10.41 -32.61
C HIS A 175 30.09 -9.13 -33.02
N VAL A 176 28.93 -9.28 -33.65
CA VAL A 176 28.00 -8.20 -33.94
C VAL A 176 27.38 -7.76 -32.61
N THR A 177 27.60 -6.49 -32.25
CA THR A 177 26.93 -5.85 -31.12
C THR A 177 25.61 -5.28 -31.61
N THR A 178 24.50 -5.98 -31.35
CA THR A 178 23.16 -5.44 -31.59
C THR A 178 22.77 -4.57 -30.40
N THR A 179 23.03 -3.27 -30.49
CA THR A 179 22.54 -2.26 -29.55
C THR A 179 21.04 -2.10 -29.75
N SER A 180 20.25 -2.81 -28.92
CA SER A 180 18.81 -2.63 -28.83
C SER A 180 18.52 -1.45 -27.90
N SER A 181 18.33 -0.27 -28.48
CA SER A 181 17.86 0.92 -27.77
C SER A 181 16.39 0.73 -27.38
N ALA A 182 16.13 0.37 -26.13
CA ALA A 182 14.79 0.44 -25.55
C ALA A 182 14.42 1.91 -25.27
N PRO A 183 13.15 2.31 -25.46
CA PRO A 183 12.71 3.67 -25.22
C PRO A 183 12.76 3.99 -23.72
N VAL A 184 13.40 5.12 -23.40
CA VAL A 184 13.33 5.77 -22.10
C VAL A 184 11.89 6.24 -21.90
N VAL A 185 11.11 5.47 -21.15
CA VAL A 185 9.79 5.90 -20.69
C VAL A 185 10.03 6.76 -19.46
N ASP A 186 9.85 8.05 -19.62
CA ASP A 186 9.97 9.07 -18.58
C ASP A 186 8.80 8.92 -17.60
N SER A 187 8.90 7.92 -16.71
CA SER A 187 7.94 7.71 -15.63
C SER A 187 8.17 8.77 -14.56
N SER A 188 7.43 9.87 -14.69
CA SER A 188 7.27 10.89 -13.66
C SER A 188 6.45 10.35 -12.48
N ASN A 189 6.96 9.32 -11.82
CA ASN A 189 6.56 9.02 -10.45
C ASN A 189 7.24 10.09 -9.59
N SER A 190 6.47 11.10 -9.19
CA SER A 190 6.89 12.12 -8.22
C SER A 190 7.31 11.42 -6.94
N VAL A 191 8.60 11.09 -6.82
CA VAL A 191 9.25 10.67 -5.58
C VAL A 191 8.98 11.78 -4.58
N VAL A 192 8.14 11.49 -3.57
CA VAL A 192 7.87 12.43 -2.48
C VAL A 192 9.22 12.69 -1.82
N LYS A 193 9.80 13.86 -2.08
CA LYS A 193 11.01 14.31 -1.41
C LYS A 193 10.69 14.44 0.08
N CYS A 194 11.28 13.57 0.88
CA CYS A 194 11.20 13.67 2.33
C CYS A 194 12.36 14.50 2.90
N HIS A 195 13.33 14.87 2.07
CA HIS A 195 14.43 15.75 2.42
C HIS A 195 14.06 17.21 2.19
N PRO A 196 14.12 18.10 3.20
CA PRO A 196 13.88 19.51 3.00
C PRO A 196 14.93 20.11 2.05
N ASP A 197 14.49 21.02 1.18
CA ASP A 197 15.37 21.68 0.22
C ASP A 197 16.48 22.44 0.97
N GLY A 198 17.74 22.19 0.56
CA GLY A 198 18.91 22.85 1.14
C GLY A 198 19.45 22.24 2.44
N LEU A 199 19.00 21.05 2.85
CA LEU A 199 19.58 20.39 4.02
C LEU A 199 21.05 20.02 3.76
N GLU A 200 21.94 20.60 4.55
CA GLU A 200 23.38 20.33 4.47
C GLU A 200 23.69 18.90 4.93
N HIS A 201 24.70 18.29 4.30
CA HIS A 201 25.23 16.98 4.69
C HIS A 201 25.98 17.10 6.02
N LYS A 202 25.23 17.02 7.13
CA LYS A 202 25.76 17.24 8.48
C LYS A 202 25.41 16.07 9.39
N ILE A 203 26.44 15.37 9.87
CA ILE A 203 26.28 14.27 10.83
C ILE A 203 27.10 14.60 12.07
N THR A 204 26.43 15.03 13.15
CA THR A 204 27.12 15.41 14.40
C THR A 204 27.33 14.22 15.34
N ILE A 205 26.51 13.16 15.22
CA ILE A 205 26.66 11.95 16.03
C ILE A 205 27.98 11.27 15.68
N GLU A 206 28.92 11.16 16.60
CA GLU A 206 30.18 10.45 16.34
C GLU A 206 29.93 8.99 15.92
N PRO A 207 30.82 8.35 15.12
CA PRO A 207 30.64 6.95 14.71
C PRO A 207 30.45 5.96 15.87
N LYS A 208 30.84 6.36 17.10
CA LYS A 208 30.83 5.57 18.33
C LYS A 208 30.05 6.25 19.47
N ASP A 209 29.20 7.21 19.16
CA ASP A 209 28.39 7.88 20.17
C ASP A 209 27.46 6.88 20.85
N LYS A 210 27.56 6.79 22.18
CA LYS A 210 26.75 5.85 22.98
C LYS A 210 25.40 6.44 23.39
N SER A 211 25.23 7.75 23.23
CA SER A 211 24.06 8.50 23.67
C SER A 211 22.92 8.41 22.68
N TRP A 212 23.20 8.08 21.42
CA TRP A 212 22.22 8.07 20.34
C TRP A 212 22.12 6.71 19.64
N LEU A 213 20.91 6.38 19.22
CA LEU A 213 20.56 5.18 18.48
C LEU A 213 19.89 5.56 17.16
N PHE A 214 20.27 4.89 16.07
CA PHE A 214 19.59 4.98 14.79
C PHE A 214 18.45 3.96 14.77
N LYS A 215 17.20 4.42 14.62
CA LYS A 215 16.03 3.55 14.50
C LYS A 215 15.70 3.36 13.02
N CYS A 216 15.73 2.10 12.56
CA CYS A 216 15.27 1.74 11.22
C CYS A 216 13.79 2.12 11.04
N ASP A 217 13.47 2.72 9.89
CA ASP A 217 12.14 3.15 9.46
C ASP A 217 11.21 1.97 9.13
N GLU A 218 11.76 0.84 8.71
CA GLU A 218 11.00 -0.35 8.33
C GLU A 218 10.77 -1.29 9.51
N CYS A 219 11.84 -1.80 10.13
CA CYS A 219 11.72 -2.80 11.19
C CYS A 219 11.73 -2.22 12.62
N GLY A 220 12.02 -0.92 12.78
CA GLY A 220 12.12 -0.29 14.10
C GLY A 220 13.34 -0.72 14.93
N HIS A 221 14.28 -1.49 14.36
CA HIS A 221 15.49 -1.92 15.06
C HIS A 221 16.38 -0.72 15.38
N GLU A 222 16.89 -0.68 16.61
CA GLU A 222 17.73 0.40 17.12
C GLU A 222 19.20 -0.01 17.10
N VAL A 223 20.02 0.74 16.37
CA VAL A 223 21.45 0.45 16.14
C VAL A 223 22.30 1.58 16.70
N ILE A 224 23.31 1.24 17.52
CA ILE A 224 24.23 2.22 18.12
C ILE A 224 25.25 2.70 17.08
N TRP A 225 25.83 1.78 16.32
CA TRP A 225 26.96 2.09 15.45
C TRP A 225 26.50 2.54 14.08
N ARG A 226 27.00 3.70 13.63
CA ARG A 226 26.67 4.25 12.30
C ARG A 226 26.94 3.26 11.16
N GLU A 227 28.09 2.58 11.19
CA GLU A 227 28.47 1.60 10.14
C GLU A 227 27.58 0.36 10.15
N GLU A 228 27.12 -0.08 11.33
CA GLU A 228 26.18 -1.19 11.44
C GLU A 228 24.79 -0.79 10.95
N PHE A 229 24.37 0.44 11.23
CA PHE A 229 23.13 1.00 10.72
C PHE A 229 23.15 1.10 9.19
N THR A 230 24.18 1.71 8.60
CA THR A 230 24.33 1.78 7.14
C THR A 230 24.32 0.39 6.49
N ARG A 231 25.01 -0.59 7.10
CA ARG A 231 25.00 -1.97 6.61
C ARG A 231 23.62 -2.64 6.75
N HIS A 232 22.91 -2.36 7.83
CA HIS A 232 21.55 -2.82 8.05
C HIS A 232 20.61 -2.29 6.96
N MET A 233 20.69 -1.00 6.64
CA MET A 233 19.90 -0.41 5.55
C MET A 233 20.25 -1.00 4.18
N ARG A 234 21.53 -1.28 3.90
CA ARG A 234 21.94 -1.85 2.61
C ARG A 234 21.47 -3.28 2.40
N VAL A 235 21.58 -4.11 3.45
CA VAL A 235 21.36 -5.56 3.30
C VAL A 235 19.96 -5.96 3.77
N GLY A 236 19.49 -5.40 4.88
CA GLY A 236 18.17 -5.70 5.44
C GLY A 236 17.05 -5.18 4.57
N GLU A 237 17.24 -3.99 3.98
CA GLU A 237 16.24 -3.29 3.17
C GLU A 237 16.60 -3.26 1.67
N ALA A 238 17.64 -3.98 1.26
CA ALA A 238 18.14 -4.00 -0.12
C ALA A 238 18.40 -2.60 -0.74
N ARG A 239 18.68 -1.57 0.09
CA ARG A 239 18.92 -0.20 -0.36
C ARG A 239 20.37 -0.05 -0.85
N ALA A 240 20.59 -0.35 -2.13
CA ALA A 240 21.90 -0.33 -2.75
C ALA A 240 22.61 1.02 -2.54
N ASP A 241 23.86 0.96 -2.05
CA ASP A 241 24.70 2.13 -1.78
C ASP A 241 24.09 3.19 -0.85
N PHE A 242 23.18 2.80 0.05
CA PHE A 242 22.66 3.68 1.09
C PHE A 242 23.77 4.45 1.82
N LYS A 243 23.57 5.75 1.97
CA LYS A 243 24.41 6.72 2.70
C LYS A 243 23.54 7.51 3.66
N LEU A 244 23.96 7.56 4.92
CA LEU A 244 23.43 8.51 5.89
C LEU A 244 23.95 9.91 5.51
N VAL A 245 23.05 10.88 5.39
CA VAL A 245 23.36 12.24 4.91
C VAL A 245 23.28 13.25 6.05
N ASN A 246 22.23 13.17 6.87
CA ASN A 246 22.06 14.05 8.02
C ASN A 246 21.61 13.24 9.25
N ALA A 247 22.22 13.52 10.41
CA ALA A 247 21.72 13.05 11.70
C ALA A 247 22.26 13.99 12.78
N VAL A 248 21.47 15.03 13.08
CA VAL A 248 21.81 16.07 14.04
C VAL A 248 20.75 16.11 15.15
N PRO A 249 20.98 15.44 16.30
CA PRO A 249 19.98 15.35 17.36
C PRO A 249 19.47 16.70 17.88
N GLU A 250 20.32 17.73 17.84
CA GLU A 250 19.99 19.11 18.25
C GLU A 250 19.01 19.80 17.29
N GLU A 251 19.06 19.46 16.00
CA GLU A 251 18.17 20.01 14.97
C GLU A 251 16.89 19.17 14.84
N GLY A 252 16.91 17.91 15.30
CA GLY A 252 15.74 17.06 15.39
C GLY A 252 16.07 15.60 15.73
N LEU A 253 15.06 14.88 16.20
CA LEU A 253 15.16 13.44 16.50
C LEU A 253 14.98 12.58 15.24
N VAL A 254 15.56 13.01 14.13
CA VAL A 254 15.40 12.40 12.80
C VAL A 254 16.75 12.25 12.12
N TRP A 255 16.96 11.13 11.45
CA TRP A 255 18.05 10.94 10.50
C TRP A 255 17.53 10.95 9.06
N TYR A 256 18.38 11.34 8.12
CA TYR A 256 18.12 11.36 6.69
C TYR A 256 19.19 10.56 5.95
N GLY A 257 18.79 9.79 4.95
CA GLY A 257 19.67 9.03 4.10
C GLY A 257 19.23 9.00 2.64
N VAL A 258 20.16 8.67 1.75
CA VAL A 258 19.94 8.60 0.30
C VAL A 258 20.62 7.35 -0.25
N ASP A 259 20.03 6.68 -1.22
CA ASP A 259 20.62 5.52 -1.91
C ASP A 259 21.27 5.87 -3.27
N ALA A 260 21.77 4.87 -4.00
CA ALA A 260 22.35 5.09 -5.33
C ALA A 260 21.34 5.62 -6.38
N ALA A 261 20.06 5.33 -6.22
CA ALA A 261 19.01 5.77 -7.14
C ALA A 261 18.52 7.20 -6.84
N GLY A 262 19.02 7.81 -5.76
CA GLY A 262 18.56 9.12 -5.30
C GLY A 262 17.25 9.06 -4.52
N ASN A 263 16.79 7.87 -4.11
CA ASN A 263 15.66 7.78 -3.21
C ASN A 263 16.09 8.30 -1.84
N GLU A 264 15.22 9.11 -1.25
CA GLU A 264 15.42 9.71 0.05
C GLU A 264 14.70 8.89 1.12
N TYR A 265 15.31 8.81 2.29
CA TYR A 265 14.80 8.07 3.44
C TYR A 265 14.96 8.90 4.70
N MET A 266 14.05 8.70 5.64
CA MET A 266 14.16 9.30 6.96
C MET A 266 13.69 8.32 8.04
N GLY A 267 14.19 8.48 9.26
CA GLY A 267 13.72 7.70 10.40
C GLY A 267 14.12 8.33 11.73
N GLY A 268 13.77 7.67 12.83
CA GLY A 268 13.94 8.22 14.17
C GLY A 268 15.38 8.11 14.70
N LEU A 269 15.82 9.15 15.39
CA LEU A 269 16.93 9.07 16.34
C LEU A 269 16.35 8.87 17.75
N VAL A 270 16.92 7.94 18.50
CA VAL A 270 16.47 7.62 19.86
C VAL A 270 17.59 7.94 20.84
N GLU A 271 17.31 8.81 21.82
CA GLU A 271 18.23 9.08 22.90
C GLU A 271 18.29 7.89 23.85
N ARG A 272 19.49 7.52 24.27
CA ARG A 272 19.71 6.44 25.20
C ARG A 272 19.85 7.00 26.61
N GLN A 273 18.86 6.71 27.45
CA GLN A 273 18.83 7.15 28.85
C GLN A 273 20.04 6.71 29.68
N ASN A 274 20.62 5.55 29.37
CA ASN A 274 21.82 5.04 30.06
C ASN A 274 22.85 4.50 29.04
N PRO A 275 23.91 5.26 28.70
CA PRO A 275 24.90 4.87 27.70
C PRO A 275 25.77 3.67 28.11
N ASP A 276 25.85 3.38 29.41
CA ASP A 276 26.65 2.28 29.96
C ASP A 276 25.85 0.98 30.16
N GLU A 277 24.52 1.05 30.17
CA GLU A 277 23.66 -0.12 30.36
C GLU A 277 23.72 -1.06 29.15
N ARG A 278 24.35 -2.23 29.31
CA ARG A 278 24.41 -3.24 28.24
C ARG A 278 23.01 -3.76 27.91
N ARG A 279 22.44 -3.31 26.80
CA ARG A 279 21.18 -3.84 26.31
C ARG A 279 21.33 -5.32 25.92
N PRO A 280 20.35 -6.18 26.28
CA PRO A 280 20.32 -7.54 25.80
C PRO A 280 20.28 -7.50 24.27
N LYS A 281 21.06 -8.40 23.66
CA LYS A 281 21.16 -8.56 22.22
C LYS A 281 19.80 -9.02 21.65
N ARG A 282 18.89 -8.11 21.35
CA ARG A 282 17.59 -8.40 20.68
C ARG A 282 17.81 -8.81 19.22
N GLY A 283 17.06 -9.79 18.72
CA GLY A 283 17.06 -10.11 17.29
C GLY A 283 16.61 -8.90 16.45
N ILE A 284 17.04 -8.84 15.19
CA ILE A 284 16.46 -7.88 14.25
C ILE A 284 15.06 -8.41 13.90
N PRO A 285 13.98 -7.64 14.13
CA PRO A 285 12.64 -8.05 13.76
C PRO A 285 12.47 -8.06 12.22
N PRO A 286 11.56 -8.87 11.67
CA PRO A 286 11.14 -8.73 10.27
C PRO A 286 10.60 -7.31 10.01
N PRO A 287 10.77 -6.75 8.79
CA PRO A 287 11.20 -7.41 7.54
C PRO A 287 12.72 -7.54 7.33
N CYS A 288 13.57 -6.80 8.06
CA CYS A 288 15.03 -6.75 7.82
C CYS A 288 15.82 -8.07 8.03
N GLY A 289 15.15 -9.16 8.37
CA GLY A 289 15.73 -10.50 8.41
C GLY A 289 16.65 -10.81 9.61
N PRO A 290 17.35 -11.96 9.57
CA PRO A 290 18.18 -12.43 10.68
C PRO A 290 19.46 -11.60 10.85
N ARG A 291 19.99 -11.61 12.08
CA ARG A 291 21.14 -10.80 12.51
C ARG A 291 22.32 -10.90 11.55
N PHE A 292 22.87 -9.75 11.14
CA PHE A 292 24.17 -9.70 10.48
C PHE A 292 25.25 -10.23 11.43
N LYS A 293 25.75 -11.44 11.18
CA LYS A 293 26.95 -11.93 11.85
C LYS A 293 28.11 -11.04 11.41
N ALA A 294 28.68 -10.26 12.33
CA ALA A 294 29.90 -9.54 12.06
C ALA A 294 30.95 -10.53 11.53
N ARG A 295 31.44 -10.33 10.30
CA ARG A 295 32.61 -11.06 9.81
C ARG A 295 33.75 -10.69 10.76
N ARG A 296 34.20 -11.64 11.58
CA ARG A 296 35.47 -11.47 12.30
C ARG A 296 36.51 -11.23 11.22
N ARG A 297 37.13 -10.05 11.21
CA ARG A 297 38.40 -9.87 10.50
C ARG A 297 39.33 -10.91 11.11
N GLY A 298 39.74 -11.90 10.31
CA GLY A 298 40.81 -12.78 10.72
C GLY A 298 42.01 -11.87 10.98
N ASN A 299 42.53 -11.88 12.21
CA ASN A 299 43.86 -11.36 12.47
C ASN A 299 44.81 -12.31 11.75
N GLY A 300 45.12 -12.00 10.49
CA GLY A 300 46.28 -12.51 9.77
C GLY A 300 47.44 -11.55 9.98
#